data_AF-A0A428PN98-F1
#
_entry.id   AF-A0A428PN98-F1
#
_cell.length_a   1.000
_cell.length_b   1.000
_cell.length_c   1.000
_cell.angle_alpha   90.00
_cell.angle_beta   90.00
_cell.angle_gamma   90.00
#
_symmetry.space_group_name_H-M   'P 1'
#
loop_
_entity.id
_entity.type
_entity.pdbx_description
1 polymer ?
#
loop_
_entity_poly.entity_id
_entity_poly.type
_entity_poly.pdbx_seq_one_letter_code
_entity_poly.pdbx_strand_id
1 'polypeptide(L)'
;MVPPWIEKQQELVKAAGAFRARLRNDWRRHAARMISSRGGSLQEQMRRAEEYAAAEEVHNPIARKKAEEEGIEEAPQVVGRPFRDVAWEQAEHAYHKLTIEHLNKLARSYNLLAPDLAKKPYYALERELNACFADVAPTVAREIRDRATGGTARSLGGTGQRAKQTGLLESLAGKGDNVRVHVEAEEKAYGLKQWWRDVWKKE
;
A
#
# COMPACT_ATOMS: atom_id res chain seq x y z
N MET A 1 31.34 -9.51 16.49
CA MET A 1 30.34 -8.48 16.81
C MET A 1 30.07 -7.66 15.56
N VAL A 2 28.81 -7.32 15.30
CA VAL A 2 28.42 -6.50 14.13
C VAL A 2 28.71 -5.03 14.44
N PRO A 3 29.30 -4.24 13.53
CA PRO A 3 29.49 -2.81 13.71
C PRO A 3 28.19 -2.07 14.11
N PRO A 4 28.24 -1.12 15.05
CA PRO A 4 27.03 -0.46 15.60
C PRO A 4 26.21 0.31 14.55
N TRP A 5 26.84 0.76 13.46
CA TRP A 5 26.14 1.44 12.36
C TRP A 5 25.25 0.51 11.51
N ILE A 6 25.49 -0.82 11.55
CA ILE A 6 24.69 -1.80 10.78
C ILE A 6 23.30 -1.99 11.41
N GLU A 7 23.17 -1.94 12.73
CA GLU A 7 21.86 -1.97 13.39
C GLU A 7 21.01 -0.78 12.95
N LYS A 8 21.62 0.41 12.92
CA LYS A 8 20.98 1.63 12.39
C LYS A 8 20.66 1.54 10.90
N GLN A 9 21.50 0.83 10.13
CA GLN A 9 21.19 0.54 8.74
C GLN A 9 19.91 -0.30 8.61
N GLN A 10 19.81 -1.37 9.39
CA GLN A 10 18.67 -2.29 9.34
C GLN A 10 17.40 -1.57 9.78
N GLU A 11 17.48 -0.76 10.83
CA GLU A 11 16.37 0.09 11.30
C GLU A 11 15.88 1.03 10.18
N LEU A 12 16.80 1.75 9.53
CA LEU A 12 16.47 2.67 8.44
C LEU A 12 15.88 1.94 7.22
N VAL A 13 16.47 0.82 6.80
CA VAL A 13 16.00 0.03 5.65
C VAL A 13 14.61 -0.53 5.92
N LYS A 14 14.36 -1.06 7.13
CA LYS A 14 13.05 -1.57 7.54
C LYS A 14 12.00 -0.46 7.55
N ALA A 15 12.31 0.69 8.14
CA ALA A 15 11.39 1.84 8.18
C ALA A 15 11.06 2.36 6.77
N ALA A 16 12.08 2.54 5.92
CA ALA A 16 11.88 2.99 4.55
C ALA A 16 11.10 1.96 3.72
N GLY A 17 11.39 0.67 3.89
CA GLY A 17 10.66 -0.43 3.24
C GLY A 17 9.18 -0.45 3.62
N ALA A 18 8.86 -0.32 4.91
CA ALA A 18 7.49 -0.26 5.41
C ALA A 18 6.73 0.95 4.86
N PHE A 19 7.36 2.14 4.86
CA PHE A 19 6.80 3.36 4.29
C PHE A 19 6.46 3.19 2.80
N ARG A 20 7.42 2.74 1.99
CA ARG A 20 7.24 2.53 0.55
C ARG A 20 6.18 1.47 0.23
N ALA A 21 6.14 0.39 1.01
CA ALA A 21 5.13 -0.65 0.84
C ALA A 21 3.72 -0.11 1.11
N ARG A 22 3.55 0.67 2.18
CA ARG A 22 2.28 1.33 2.48
C ARG A 22 1.89 2.32 1.38
N LEU A 23 2.80 3.22 1.03
CA LEU A 23 2.58 4.25 0.01
C LEU A 23 2.10 3.65 -1.32
N ARG A 24 2.78 2.59 -1.80
CA ARG A 24 2.39 1.89 -3.04
C ARG A 24 1.04 1.20 -2.93
N ASN A 25 0.73 0.57 -1.80
CA ASN A 25 -0.53 -0.13 -1.62
C ASN A 25 -1.71 0.85 -1.54
N ASP A 26 -1.55 1.95 -0.82
CA ASP A 26 -2.57 2.98 -0.66
C ASP A 26 -2.84 3.68 -2.01
N TRP A 27 -1.78 4.06 -2.74
CA TRP A 27 -1.90 4.63 -4.08
C TRP A 27 -2.52 3.64 -5.09
N ARG A 28 -2.07 2.38 -5.13
CA ARG A 28 -2.65 1.35 -6.03
C ARG A 28 -4.13 1.15 -5.78
N ARG A 29 -4.55 1.17 -4.52
CA ARG A 29 -5.97 1.07 -4.13
C ARG A 29 -6.74 2.30 -4.61
N HIS A 30 -6.24 3.49 -4.34
CA HIS A 30 -6.85 4.75 -4.76
C HIS A 30 -7.02 4.82 -6.28
N ALA A 31 -5.92 4.62 -7.02
CA ALA A 31 -5.90 4.71 -8.48
C ALA A 31 -6.90 3.75 -9.13
N ALA A 32 -6.90 2.47 -8.75
CA ALA A 32 -7.84 1.52 -9.34
C ALA A 32 -9.30 1.77 -8.92
N ARG A 33 -9.58 2.32 -7.73
CA ARG A 33 -10.94 2.77 -7.39
C ARG A 33 -11.38 3.94 -8.26
N MET A 34 -10.51 4.94 -8.45
CA MET A 34 -10.79 6.14 -9.24
C MET A 34 -11.00 5.82 -10.73
N ILE A 35 -10.27 4.85 -11.27
CA ILE A 35 -10.44 4.42 -12.67
C ILE A 35 -11.76 3.65 -12.81
N SER A 36 -12.06 2.72 -11.90
CA SER A 36 -13.31 1.97 -11.94
C SER A 36 -14.55 2.83 -11.66
N SER A 37 -14.45 3.88 -10.83
CA SER A 37 -15.58 4.77 -10.52
C SER A 37 -16.03 5.64 -11.70
N ARG A 38 -15.19 5.79 -12.74
CA ARG A 38 -15.55 6.49 -13.97
C ARG A 38 -16.48 5.68 -14.89
N GLY A 39 -16.69 4.40 -14.59
CA GLY A 39 -17.56 3.51 -15.37
C GLY A 39 -16.94 3.00 -16.69
N GLY A 40 -17.73 2.25 -17.45
CA GLY A 40 -17.32 1.57 -18.69
C GLY A 40 -17.01 0.08 -18.48
N SER A 41 -16.76 -0.62 -19.59
CA SER A 41 -16.39 -2.04 -19.57
C SER A 41 -15.03 -2.27 -18.91
N LEU A 42 -14.76 -3.51 -18.51
CA LEU A 42 -13.48 -3.88 -17.89
C LEU A 42 -12.28 -3.57 -18.81
N GLN A 43 -12.42 -3.86 -20.10
CA GLN A 43 -11.40 -3.60 -21.12
C GLN A 43 -11.11 -2.10 -21.24
N GLU A 44 -12.15 -1.27 -21.21
CA GLU A 44 -12.01 0.18 -21.27
C GLU A 44 -11.33 0.73 -19.99
N GLN A 45 -11.65 0.18 -18.82
CA GLN A 45 -10.96 0.53 -17.57
C GLN A 45 -9.48 0.14 -17.61
N MET A 46 -9.16 -1.04 -18.15
CA MET A 46 -7.79 -1.50 -18.33
C MET A 46 -7.02 -0.62 -19.32
N ARG A 47 -7.63 -0.27 -20.46
CA ARG A 47 -7.01 0.61 -21.46
C ARG A 47 -6.65 1.97 -20.85
N ARG A 48 -7.54 2.56 -20.06
CA ARG A 48 -7.24 3.82 -19.34
C ARG A 48 -6.09 3.69 -18.34
N ALA A 49 -6.02 2.56 -17.64
CA ALA A 49 -4.90 2.30 -16.73
C ALA A 49 -3.57 2.15 -17.47
N GLU A 50 -3.58 1.52 -18.65
CA GLU A 50 -2.41 1.41 -19.54
C GLU A 50 -2.01 2.77 -20.13
N GLU A 51 -2.97 3.59 -20.56
CA GLU A 51 -2.74 4.97 -21.01
C GLU A 51 -2.07 5.81 -19.89
N TYR A 52 -2.51 5.65 -18.64
CA TYR A 52 -1.86 6.31 -17.50
C TYR A 52 -0.47 5.77 -17.20
N ALA A 53 -0.25 4.47 -17.40
CA ALA A 53 1.08 3.91 -17.25
C ALA A 53 2.05 4.45 -18.30
N ALA A 54 1.61 4.52 -19.55
CA ALA A 54 2.39 5.12 -20.64
C ALA A 54 2.70 6.60 -20.39
N ALA A 55 1.72 7.37 -19.88
CA ALA A 55 1.92 8.77 -19.54
C ALA A 55 2.93 8.98 -18.39
N GLU A 56 2.87 8.17 -17.34
CA GLU A 56 3.85 8.22 -16.24
C GLU A 56 5.24 7.80 -16.70
N GLU A 57 5.37 6.85 -17.62
CA GLU A 57 6.67 6.42 -18.16
C GLU A 57 7.41 7.55 -18.89
N VAL A 58 6.67 8.39 -19.63
CA VAL A 58 7.24 9.57 -20.30
C VAL A 58 7.59 10.68 -19.31
N HIS A 59 6.73 10.93 -18.31
CA HIS A 59 6.97 12.02 -17.37
C HIS A 59 8.00 11.67 -16.28
N ASN A 60 8.10 10.38 -15.92
CA ASN A 60 9.00 9.86 -14.91
C ASN A 60 9.84 8.70 -15.47
N PRO A 61 10.99 9.00 -16.10
CA PRO A 61 11.83 7.99 -16.73
C PRO A 61 12.57 7.09 -15.72
N ILE A 62 12.28 7.14 -14.41
CA ILE A 62 12.85 6.19 -13.44
C ILE A 62 12.50 4.75 -13.82
N ALA A 63 11.28 4.51 -14.32
CA ALA A 63 10.87 3.21 -14.84
C ALA A 63 11.61 2.85 -16.13
N ARG A 64 11.75 3.82 -17.06
CA ARG A 64 12.53 3.64 -18.30
C ARG A 64 13.97 3.29 -18.01
N LYS A 65 14.64 4.03 -17.13
CA LYS A 65 16.04 3.76 -16.78
C LYS A 65 16.23 2.36 -16.21
N LYS A 66 15.28 1.89 -15.39
CA LYS A 66 15.26 0.51 -14.88
C LYS A 66 15.00 -0.54 -15.98
N ALA A 67 14.16 -0.21 -16.96
CA ALA A 67 13.82 -1.09 -18.08
C ALA A 67 14.86 -1.06 -19.23
N GLU A 68 15.54 0.06 -19.45
CA GLU A 68 16.66 0.27 -20.38
C GLU A 68 17.89 -0.51 -19.91
N GLU A 69 18.12 -0.59 -18.60
CA GLU A 69 19.08 -1.53 -18.00
C GLU A 69 18.70 -3.01 -18.28
N GLU A 70 17.44 -3.30 -18.62
CA GLU A 70 16.89 -4.64 -18.93
C GLU A 70 16.57 -4.86 -20.43
N GLY A 71 16.87 -3.91 -21.32
CA GLY A 71 16.91 -4.07 -22.78
C GLY A 71 15.59 -4.36 -23.52
N ILE A 72 14.61 -3.44 -23.51
CA ILE A 72 13.37 -3.54 -24.32
C ILE A 72 13.00 -2.20 -24.99
N GLU A 73 12.62 -2.27 -26.28
CA GLU A 73 12.32 -1.16 -27.22
C GLU A 73 11.03 -0.35 -26.94
N GLU A 74 10.99 0.85 -27.55
CA GLU A 74 10.06 1.97 -27.39
C GLU A 74 8.55 1.67 -27.59
N ALA A 75 7.73 2.22 -26.69
CA ALA A 75 6.27 2.24 -26.77
C ALA A 75 5.73 3.59 -27.33
N PRO A 76 4.51 3.59 -27.95
CA PRO A 76 4.07 4.63 -28.87
C PRO A 76 3.67 5.96 -28.22
N GLN A 77 4.00 7.05 -28.91
CA GLN A 77 3.83 8.43 -28.49
C GLN A 77 2.40 8.95 -28.73
N VAL A 78 1.51 8.77 -27.76
CA VAL A 78 0.40 9.71 -27.50
C VAL A 78 0.20 9.76 -26.00
N VAL A 79 0.84 10.70 -25.30
CA VAL A 79 0.78 10.74 -23.84
C VAL A 79 0.00 11.94 -23.33
N GLY A 80 -1.16 11.66 -22.73
CA GLY A 80 -1.92 12.63 -21.96
C GLY A 80 -1.20 13.01 -20.66
N ARG A 81 -1.84 13.84 -19.84
CA ARG A 81 -1.32 14.19 -18.51
C ARG A 81 -1.28 12.93 -17.62
N PRO A 82 -0.18 12.70 -16.87
CA PRO A 82 -0.11 11.59 -15.94
C PRO A 82 -1.22 11.65 -14.88
N PHE A 83 -1.69 10.49 -14.42
CA PHE A 83 -2.79 10.44 -13.45
C PHE A 83 -2.28 10.77 -12.05
N ARG A 84 -2.52 12.00 -11.61
CA ARG A 84 -2.21 12.49 -10.26
C ARG A 84 -3.44 13.13 -9.63
N ASP A 85 -3.77 12.70 -8.43
CA ASP A 85 -4.93 13.19 -7.70
C ASP A 85 -4.48 14.06 -6.53
N VAL A 86 -4.65 15.38 -6.70
CA VAL A 86 -4.26 16.39 -5.72
C VAL A 86 -5.02 16.22 -4.40
N ALA A 87 -6.28 15.77 -4.45
CA ALA A 87 -7.07 15.58 -3.23
C ALA A 87 -6.52 14.43 -2.38
N TRP A 88 -6.08 13.35 -3.01
CA TRP A 88 -5.43 12.24 -2.31
C TRP A 88 -4.08 12.66 -1.74
N GLU A 89 -3.27 13.37 -2.53
CA GLU A 89 -1.96 13.86 -2.07
C GLU A 89 -2.12 14.74 -0.82
N GLN A 90 -3.08 15.67 -0.82
CA GLN A 90 -3.36 16.55 0.32
C GLN A 90 -3.84 15.77 1.55
N ALA A 91 -4.73 14.79 1.37
CA ALA A 91 -5.28 13.99 2.47
C ALA A 91 -4.18 13.20 3.20
N GLU A 92 -3.23 12.61 2.47
CA GLU A 92 -2.14 11.81 3.04
C GLU A 92 -0.87 12.62 3.34
N HIS A 93 -0.81 13.89 2.90
CA HIS A 93 0.40 14.73 2.97
C HIS A 93 0.96 14.84 4.40
N ALA A 94 0.09 15.03 5.40
CA ALA A 94 0.51 15.17 6.79
C ALA A 94 1.24 13.92 7.30
N TYR A 95 0.71 12.73 6.99
CA TYR A 95 1.33 11.46 7.37
C TYR A 95 2.66 11.25 6.62
N HIS A 96 2.67 11.50 5.31
CA HIS A 96 3.89 11.34 4.51
C HIS A 96 5.01 12.26 4.99
N LYS A 97 4.70 13.54 5.23
CA LYS A 97 5.66 14.53 5.74
C LYS A 97 6.27 14.08 7.07
N LEU A 98 5.44 13.70 8.04
CA LEU A 98 5.90 13.19 9.34
C LEU A 98 6.81 11.96 9.18
N THR A 99 6.44 11.04 8.28
CA THR A 99 7.22 9.82 8.04
C THR A 99 8.57 10.13 7.41
N ILE A 100 8.64 11.06 6.44
CA ILE A 100 9.89 11.51 5.83
C ILE A 100 10.80 12.18 6.87
N GLU A 101 10.24 13.02 7.74
CA GLU A 101 10.99 13.61 8.85
C GLU A 101 11.58 12.54 9.78
N HIS A 102 10.80 11.50 10.09
CA HIS A 102 11.28 10.36 10.89
C HIS A 102 12.40 9.58 10.18
N LEU A 103 12.25 9.28 8.87
CA LEU A 103 13.29 8.61 8.08
C LEU A 103 14.58 9.44 8.02
N ASN A 104 14.46 10.77 7.91
CA ASN A 104 15.61 11.67 7.91
C ASN A 104 16.32 11.74 9.27
N LYS A 105 15.58 11.61 10.39
CA LYS A 105 16.19 11.46 11.73
C LYS A 105 16.99 10.15 11.83
N LEU A 106 16.44 9.04 11.36
CA LEU A 106 17.15 7.75 11.32
C LEU A 106 18.38 7.81 10.41
N ALA A 107 18.24 8.37 9.21
CA ALA A 107 19.34 8.54 8.26
C ALA A 107 20.48 9.40 8.86
N ARG A 108 20.13 10.47 9.59
CA ARG A 108 21.13 11.29 10.29
C ARG A 108 21.88 10.47 11.34
N SER A 109 21.17 9.71 12.18
CA SER A 109 21.81 8.87 13.21
C SER A 109 22.74 7.80 12.62
N TYR A 110 22.35 7.22 11.47
CA TYR A 110 23.16 6.28 10.72
C TYR A 110 24.41 6.93 10.12
N ASN A 111 24.26 8.09 9.47
CA ASN A 111 25.35 8.80 8.79
C ASN A 111 26.43 9.32 9.75
N LEU A 112 26.11 9.53 11.03
CA LEU A 112 27.09 9.90 12.05
C LEU A 112 28.05 8.76 12.39
N LEU A 113 27.60 7.51 12.27
CA LEU A 113 28.37 6.32 12.63
C LEU A 113 28.95 5.60 11.41
N ALA A 114 28.40 5.86 10.22
CA ALA A 114 28.78 5.20 8.99
C ALA A 114 30.06 5.79 8.38
N PRO A 115 30.92 4.95 7.75
CA PRO A 115 32.03 5.45 6.94
C PRO A 115 31.51 6.26 5.75
N ASP A 116 32.32 7.19 5.22
CA ASP A 116 31.88 8.16 4.20
C ASP A 116 31.22 7.51 2.98
N LEU A 117 31.77 6.39 2.51
CA LEU A 117 31.24 5.64 1.38
C LEU A 117 29.83 5.06 1.62
N ALA A 118 29.49 4.75 2.87
CA ALA A 118 28.22 4.14 3.24
C ALA A 118 27.14 5.16 3.59
N LYS A 119 27.48 6.46 3.69
CA LYS A 119 26.50 7.50 4.03
C LYS A 119 25.35 7.53 3.02
N LYS A 120 24.13 7.66 3.55
CA LYS A 120 22.90 7.68 2.75
C LYS A 120 22.39 9.11 2.56
N PRO A 121 21.87 9.46 1.37
CA PRO A 121 21.22 10.74 1.17
C PRO A 121 19.92 10.83 1.98
N TYR A 122 19.51 12.05 2.28
CA TYR A 122 18.21 12.28 2.89
C TYR A 122 17.05 11.95 1.94
N TYR A 123 15.91 11.64 2.53
CA TYR A 123 14.66 11.34 1.87
C TYR A 123 13.90 12.65 1.59
N ALA A 124 13.36 12.74 0.39
CA ALA A 124 12.51 13.84 -0.06
C ALA A 124 11.14 13.27 -0.45
N LEU A 125 10.07 13.92 0.01
CA LEU A 125 8.70 13.45 -0.20
C LEU A 125 8.38 13.30 -1.69
N GLU A 126 8.65 14.33 -2.48
CA GLU A 126 8.38 14.36 -3.92
C GLU A 126 9.07 13.20 -4.65
N ARG A 127 10.31 12.87 -4.28
CA ARG A 127 11.05 11.75 -4.88
C ARG A 127 10.39 10.40 -4.57
N GLU A 128 9.93 10.21 -3.34
CA GLU A 128 9.26 8.98 -2.93
C GLU A 128 7.86 8.85 -3.56
N LEU A 129 7.13 9.96 -3.73
CA LEU A 129 5.86 9.98 -4.47
C LEU A 129 6.05 9.66 -5.95
N ASN A 130 6.99 10.33 -6.62
CA ASN A 130 7.30 10.09 -8.03
C ASN A 130 7.71 8.61 -8.24
N ALA A 131 8.59 8.08 -7.40
CA ALA A 131 8.96 6.66 -7.45
C ALA A 131 7.76 5.73 -7.24
N CYS A 132 6.87 6.06 -6.29
CA CYS A 132 5.65 5.29 -6.08
C CYS A 132 4.74 5.29 -7.31
N PHE A 133 4.54 6.44 -7.96
CA PHE A 133 3.70 6.56 -9.15
C PHE A 133 4.25 5.71 -10.31
N ALA A 134 5.55 5.79 -10.57
CA ALA A 134 6.21 4.97 -11.58
C ALA A 134 6.13 3.47 -11.27
N ASP A 135 6.36 3.05 -10.02
CA ASP A 135 6.29 1.64 -9.62
C ASP A 135 4.87 1.06 -9.74
N VAL A 136 3.85 1.86 -9.41
CA VAL A 136 2.47 1.40 -9.31
C VAL A 136 1.76 1.43 -10.66
N ALA A 137 2.02 2.46 -11.48
CA ALA A 137 1.44 2.67 -12.80
C ALA A 137 1.21 1.37 -13.62
N PRO A 138 2.24 0.56 -13.92
CA PRO A 138 2.07 -0.67 -14.71
C PRO A 138 1.27 -1.77 -13.98
N THR A 139 1.15 -1.69 -12.66
CA THR A 139 0.42 -2.69 -11.85
C THR A 139 -1.08 -2.43 -11.76
N VAL A 140 -1.54 -1.23 -12.11
CA VAL A 140 -2.94 -0.81 -11.91
C VAL A 140 -3.91 -1.60 -12.79
N ALA A 141 -3.57 -1.81 -14.07
CA ALA A 141 -4.43 -2.56 -15.00
C ALA A 141 -4.69 -4.00 -14.50
N ARG A 142 -3.65 -4.67 -14.00
CA ARG A 142 -3.76 -6.00 -13.38
C ARG A 142 -4.64 -5.95 -12.14
N GLU A 143 -4.45 -4.97 -11.26
CA GLU A 143 -5.26 -4.83 -10.05
C GLU A 143 -6.74 -4.60 -10.34
N ILE A 144 -7.08 -3.83 -11.38
CA ILE A 144 -8.47 -3.63 -11.83
C ILE A 144 -9.07 -4.97 -12.27
N ARG A 145 -8.34 -5.72 -13.11
CA ARG A 145 -8.76 -7.06 -13.55
C ARG A 145 -8.97 -8.00 -12.36
N ASP A 146 -8.00 -8.07 -11.45
CA ASP A 146 -8.06 -8.96 -10.29
C ASP A 146 -9.18 -8.59 -9.32
N ARG A 147 -9.59 -7.31 -9.26
CA ARG A 147 -10.76 -6.85 -8.48
C ARG A 147 -12.08 -7.17 -9.17
N ALA A 148 -12.13 -7.07 -10.49
CA ALA A 148 -13.32 -7.41 -11.27
C ALA A 148 -13.59 -8.92 -11.29
N THR A 149 -12.55 -9.75 -11.38
CA THR A 149 -12.68 -11.22 -11.41
C THR A 149 -12.68 -11.84 -10.02
N GLY A 150 -12.02 -11.22 -9.04
CA GLY A 150 -11.83 -11.76 -7.70
C GLY A 150 -12.98 -11.53 -6.70
N GLY A 151 -14.17 -11.15 -7.18
CA GLY A 151 -15.45 -11.05 -6.46
C GLY A 151 -15.39 -10.66 -4.99
N THR A 152 -15.60 -9.38 -4.67
CA THR A 152 -16.13 -8.78 -3.40
C THR A 152 -15.49 -9.17 -2.04
N ALA A 153 -14.69 -10.23 -1.91
CA ALA A 153 -14.21 -10.79 -0.65
C ALA A 153 -12.99 -10.07 -0.05
N ARG A 154 -12.50 -9.00 -0.68
CA ARG A 154 -11.36 -8.20 -0.19
C ARG A 154 -11.72 -6.74 0.11
N SER A 155 -13.00 -6.37 0.04
CA SER A 155 -13.47 -5.00 0.22
C SER A 155 -14.26 -4.84 1.52
N LEU A 156 -13.59 -4.89 2.66
CA LEU A 156 -13.78 -4.00 3.82
C LEU A 156 -12.87 -4.48 4.98
N GLY A 157 -11.95 -3.63 5.42
CA GLY A 157 -11.32 -3.68 6.76
C GLY A 157 -10.56 -4.96 7.16
N GLY A 158 -9.23 -4.94 7.05
CA GLY A 158 -8.44 -6.00 7.67
C GLY A 158 -6.96 -5.98 7.31
N THR A 159 -6.19 -5.14 7.99
CA THR A 159 -4.77 -5.42 8.26
C THR A 159 -4.69 -6.72 9.06
N GLY A 160 -4.55 -7.82 8.36
CA GLY A 160 -4.38 -9.14 8.93
C GLY A 160 -3.60 -10.01 7.96
N GLN A 161 -2.27 -10.03 8.11
CA GLN A 161 -1.49 -11.16 7.63
C GLN A 161 -2.09 -12.43 8.22
N ARG A 162 -2.78 -13.23 7.40
CA ARG A 162 -3.00 -14.64 7.73
C ARG A 162 -2.20 -15.46 6.74
N ALA A 163 -1.02 -15.84 7.23
CA ALA A 163 -0.16 -16.82 6.63
C ALA A 163 -0.98 -18.06 6.25
N LYS A 164 -0.68 -18.60 5.07
CA LYS A 164 -1.10 -19.92 4.64
C LYS A 164 -0.61 -20.96 5.64
N GLN A 165 -1.48 -21.41 6.53
CA GLN A 165 -1.41 -22.72 7.15
C GLN A 165 -2.81 -23.32 7.07
N THR A 166 -3.05 -23.97 5.93
CA THR A 166 -4.24 -24.79 5.67
C THR A 166 -3.73 -26.14 5.21
N GLY A 167 -4.14 -27.18 5.93
CA GLY A 167 -4.03 -28.56 5.45
C GLY A 167 -3.11 -29.44 6.28
N LEU A 168 -3.47 -29.70 7.56
CA LEU A 168 -3.13 -30.97 8.26
C LEU A 168 -4.10 -31.29 9.42
N LEU A 169 -4.87 -30.32 9.95
CA LEU A 169 -5.86 -30.58 11.02
C LEU A 169 -7.29 -30.87 10.51
N GLU A 170 -7.56 -30.73 9.21
CA GLU A 170 -8.89 -30.88 8.61
C GLU A 170 -9.25 -32.33 8.23
N SER A 171 -8.29 -33.25 8.29
CA SER A 171 -8.51 -34.68 8.01
C SER A 171 -8.89 -35.52 9.24
N LEU A 172 -9.05 -34.93 10.43
CA LEU A 172 -9.31 -35.69 11.67
C LEU A 172 -10.58 -35.28 12.42
N ALA A 173 -11.32 -34.28 11.94
CA ALA A 173 -12.57 -33.81 12.58
C ALA A 173 -13.85 -34.33 11.90
N GLY A 174 -13.75 -35.44 11.16
CA GLY A 174 -14.90 -36.10 10.55
C GLY A 174 -15.63 -37.04 11.51
N LYS A 175 -16.50 -36.51 12.39
CA LYS A 175 -17.67 -37.25 12.92
C LYS A 175 -18.62 -36.34 13.71
N GLY A 176 -19.86 -36.21 13.20
CA GLY A 176 -21.10 -35.97 13.95
C GLY A 176 -21.19 -34.75 14.87
N ASP A 177 -21.99 -33.75 14.49
CA ASP A 177 -23.33 -33.61 15.07
C ASP A 177 -24.05 -32.35 14.55
N ASN A 178 -25.33 -32.53 14.20
CA ASN A 178 -26.26 -31.45 13.88
C ASN A 178 -26.62 -30.69 15.15
N VAL A 179 -25.86 -29.64 15.47
CA VAL A 179 -26.20 -28.71 16.56
C VAL A 179 -27.07 -27.59 16.02
N ARG A 180 -28.38 -27.66 16.31
CA ARG A 180 -29.33 -26.56 16.13
C ARG A 180 -29.07 -25.52 17.21
N VAL A 181 -28.53 -24.37 16.82
CA VAL A 181 -28.30 -23.23 17.72
C VAL A 181 -29.62 -22.49 17.90
N HIS A 182 -30.23 -22.62 19.08
CA HIS A 182 -31.34 -21.78 19.52
C HIS A 182 -30.77 -20.42 19.94
N VAL A 183 -31.23 -19.35 19.30
CA VAL A 183 -30.96 -17.97 19.71
C VAL A 183 -32.11 -17.55 20.62
N GLU A 184 -31.94 -17.72 21.93
CA GLU A 184 -32.79 -17.07 22.94
C GLU A 184 -31.89 -16.24 23.86
N ALA A 185 -31.85 -14.93 23.60
CA ALA A 185 -31.57 -13.87 24.58
C ALA A 185 -31.68 -12.51 23.87
N GLU A 186 -32.88 -12.14 23.43
CA GLU A 186 -33.26 -10.74 23.54
C GLU A 186 -33.32 -10.44 25.04
N GLU A 187 -32.33 -9.73 25.57
CA GLU A 187 -32.53 -8.59 26.46
C GLU A 187 -31.18 -8.08 26.98
N LYS A 188 -30.84 -6.86 26.57
CA LYS A 188 -29.79 -5.98 27.13
C LYS A 188 -28.36 -6.27 26.67
N ALA A 189 -28.14 -6.16 25.36
CA ALA A 189 -26.82 -5.84 24.83
C ALA A 189 -26.37 -4.48 25.41
N TYR A 190 -25.33 -4.52 26.25
CA TYR A 190 -24.64 -3.34 26.74
C TYR A 190 -24.05 -2.58 25.56
N GLY A 191 -24.75 -1.52 25.12
CA GLY A 191 -24.41 -0.80 23.90
C GLY A 191 -23.24 0.16 24.12
N LEU A 192 -22.43 0.38 23.08
CA LEU A 192 -21.31 1.35 23.11
C LEU A 192 -21.71 2.73 23.67
N LYS A 193 -22.95 3.18 23.43
CA LYS A 193 -23.46 4.45 23.97
C LYS A 193 -23.60 4.48 25.49
N GLN A 194 -23.85 3.34 26.14
CA GLN A 194 -23.88 3.23 27.59
C GLN A 194 -22.46 3.20 28.16
N TRP A 195 -21.55 2.46 27.50
CA TRP A 195 -20.13 2.43 27.84
C TRP A 195 -19.47 3.83 27.80
N TRP A 196 -19.67 4.60 26.72
CA TRP A 196 -19.12 5.96 26.60
C TRP A 196 -19.67 6.94 27.66
N ARG A 197 -20.90 6.74 28.11
CA ARG A 197 -21.54 7.58 29.13
C ARG A 197 -20.97 7.34 30.52
N ASP A 198 -20.59 6.10 30.82
CA ASP A 198 -19.98 5.72 32.10
C ASP A 198 -18.52 6.20 32.21
N VAL A 199 -17.77 6.18 31.11
CA VAL A 199 -16.35 6.60 31.11
C VAL A 199 -16.18 8.10 31.39
N TRP A 200 -17.17 8.93 31.05
CA TRP A 200 -17.10 10.40 31.19
C TRP A 200 -17.80 10.95 32.43
N LYS A 201 -18.33 10.09 33.31
CA LYS A 201 -19.07 10.49 34.51
C LYS A 201 -18.34 10.25 35.84
N LYS A 202 -17.02 10.05 35.81
CA LYS A 202 -16.25 9.80 37.03
C LYS A 202 -15.56 11.09 37.51
N GLU A 203 -16.26 11.80 38.39
CA GLU A 203 -15.66 12.59 39.49
C GLU A 203 -15.84 11.81 40.79
#